data_AF-A0A2R6AGQ5-F1
#
_entry.id   AF-A0A2R6AGQ5-F1
#
_cell.length_a   1.000
_cell.length_b   1.000
_cell.length_c   1.000
_cell.angle_alpha   90.00
_cell.angle_beta   90.00
_cell.angle_gamma   90.00
#
_symmetry.space_group_name_H-M   'P 1'
#
loop_
_entity.id
_entity.type
_entity.pdbx_description
1 polymer ?
#
loop_
_entity_poly.entity_id
_entity_poly.type
_entity_poly.pdbx_seq_one_letter_code
_entity_poly.pdbx_strand_id
1 'polypeptide(L)'
;MDECPKKPSGLRFRKPCDYFFRPLRLHKTRIHTTQRESDWRSKRLTFKRIQLTMFMRKSTKNKLVKKAFEALRYSYSPYSKYAVGCALLSSDGRVFTGCNIENSSYSLTICAERVALFKAISEGATQFVAICVATNTENPPSMCGACRQALIEFSRNVVVIYASKIGVKTSNLQRLLPEPFLLQ
;
A
#
# COMPACT_ATOMS: atom_id res chain seq x y z
N MET A 1 -13.90 27.85 -36.12
CA MET A 1 -12.71 28.72 -36.10
C MET A 1 -13.08 29.81 -35.11
N ASP A 2 -12.76 29.59 -33.84
CA ASP A 2 -13.30 30.40 -32.75
C ASP A 2 -12.20 31.34 -32.26
N GLU A 3 -12.51 32.63 -32.28
CA GLU A 3 -11.58 33.73 -32.04
C GLU A 3 -11.07 33.79 -30.59
N CYS A 4 -9.78 34.05 -30.46
CA CYS A 4 -9.09 34.24 -29.19
C CYS A 4 -9.33 35.69 -28.67
N PRO A 5 -9.79 35.89 -27.42
CA PRO A 5 -10.04 37.24 -26.92
C PRO A 5 -8.73 38.01 -26.62
N LYS A 6 -8.68 39.25 -27.11
CA LYS A 6 -7.55 40.19 -27.05
C LYS A 6 -7.21 40.60 -25.60
N LYS A 7 -5.91 40.57 -25.25
CA LYS A 7 -5.37 41.06 -23.97
C LYS A 7 -5.41 42.60 -23.89
N PRO A 8 -5.69 43.19 -22.71
CA PRO A 8 -5.53 44.62 -22.52
C PRO A 8 -4.05 45.00 -22.41
N SER A 9 -3.70 46.03 -23.17
CA SER A 9 -2.39 46.68 -23.22
C SER A 9 -2.15 47.54 -21.99
N GLY A 10 -1.12 47.23 -21.20
CA GLY A 10 -0.64 48.13 -20.16
C GLY A 10 0.06 47.48 -18.99
N LEU A 11 1.25 46.90 -19.19
CA LEU A 11 2.20 46.73 -18.09
C LEU A 11 3.63 46.94 -18.61
N ARG A 12 4.28 47.99 -18.10
CA ARG A 12 5.67 48.36 -18.42
C ARG A 12 6.62 47.26 -17.95
N PHE A 13 7.45 46.74 -18.85
CA PHE A 13 8.61 45.92 -18.50
C PHE A 13 9.60 46.76 -17.68
N ARG A 14 9.80 46.41 -16.41
CA ARG A 14 10.95 46.89 -15.63
C ARG A 14 12.14 45.96 -15.89
N LYS A 15 13.31 46.57 -16.12
CA LYS A 15 14.63 45.93 -16.31
C LYS A 15 14.99 45.05 -15.08
N PRO A 16 15.90 44.06 -15.24
CA PRO A 16 16.28 43.18 -14.14
C PRO A 16 17.01 43.99 -13.07
N CYS A 17 16.51 43.96 -11.83
CA CYS A 17 17.25 44.48 -10.68
C CYS A 17 18.20 43.40 -10.19
N ASP A 18 19.49 43.71 -10.25
CA ASP A 18 20.57 43.06 -9.53
C ASP A 18 20.26 42.99 -8.03
N TYR A 19 19.93 41.79 -7.53
CA TYR A 19 19.88 41.55 -6.09
C TYR A 19 21.21 40.98 -5.60
N PHE A 20 21.99 41.93 -5.09
CA PHE A 20 23.12 41.79 -4.18
C PHE A 20 22.92 40.66 -3.16
N PHE A 21 23.84 39.69 -3.15
CA PHE A 21 24.00 38.73 -2.07
C PHE A 21 24.40 39.46 -0.78
N ARG A 22 23.52 39.49 0.22
CA ARG A 22 23.90 39.74 1.62
C ARG A 22 23.90 38.40 2.37
N PRO A 23 25.00 38.00 3.03
CA PRO A 23 25.02 36.76 3.78
C PRO A 23 24.15 36.91 5.05
N LEU A 24 23.10 36.09 5.16
CA LEU A 24 22.37 35.94 6.41
C LEU A 24 23.24 35.19 7.42
N ARG A 25 23.49 35.82 8.58
CA ARG A 25 24.05 35.15 9.77
C ARG A 25 23.12 34.04 10.23
N LEU A 26 23.52 32.79 9.99
CA LEU A 26 22.90 31.62 10.60
C LEU A 26 23.08 31.67 12.13
N HIS A 27 22.02 32.03 12.84
CA HIS A 27 21.93 31.73 14.28
C HIS A 27 21.73 30.22 14.40
N LYS A 28 22.66 29.55 15.10
CA LYS A 28 22.56 28.13 15.46
C LYS A 28 21.39 27.93 16.41
N THR A 29 20.20 27.72 15.88
CA THR A 29 19.12 27.11 16.66
C THR A 29 19.41 25.62 16.77
N ARG A 30 19.69 25.21 18.01
CA ARG A 30 19.94 23.83 18.43
C ARG A 30 18.63 23.05 18.21
N ILE A 31 18.49 22.41 17.07
CA ILE A 31 17.39 21.47 16.83
C ILE A 31 17.64 20.29 17.76
N HIS A 32 16.83 20.21 18.83
CA HIS A 32 16.71 19.01 19.63
C HIS A 32 16.15 17.92 18.72
N THR A 33 17.04 17.09 18.14
CA THR A 33 16.67 15.84 17.50
C THR A 33 16.14 14.92 18.59
N THR A 34 14.82 14.84 18.71
CA THR A 34 14.20 13.77 19.48
C THR A 34 14.57 12.45 18.80
N GLN A 35 15.27 11.60 19.53
CA GLN A 35 15.51 10.21 19.15
C GLN A 35 14.16 9.52 18.92
N ARG A 36 13.68 9.50 17.66
CA ARG A 36 12.76 8.46 17.21
C ARG A 36 13.62 7.27 16.84
N GLU A 37 13.82 6.40 17.81
CA GLU A 37 14.52 5.14 17.71
C GLU A 37 13.99 4.31 16.53
N SER A 38 14.73 4.36 15.44
CA SER A 38 14.72 3.42 14.34
C SER A 38 15.44 2.15 14.77
N ASP A 39 14.78 1.27 15.52
CA ASP A 39 15.38 -0.04 15.85
C ASP A 39 14.35 -1.18 15.93
N TRP A 40 13.59 -1.37 14.84
CA TRP A 40 12.77 -2.57 14.65
C TRP A 40 13.55 -3.71 13.95
N ARG A 41 14.71 -3.42 13.34
CA ARG A 41 15.54 -4.39 12.59
C ARG A 41 16.27 -5.39 13.49
N SER A 42 16.50 -5.08 14.78
CA SER A 42 17.35 -5.90 15.64
C SER A 42 16.64 -6.96 16.51
N LYS A 43 15.31 -7.09 16.45
CA LYS A 43 14.60 -8.13 17.23
C LYS A 43 14.57 -9.46 16.47
N ARG A 44 15.64 -10.23 16.63
CA ARG A 44 15.73 -11.67 16.28
C ARG A 44 14.70 -12.43 17.12
N LEU A 45 13.47 -12.50 16.61
CA LEU A 45 12.34 -13.11 17.29
C LEU A 45 12.39 -14.63 17.16
N THR A 46 12.54 -15.27 18.31
CA THR A 46 12.64 -16.71 18.54
C THR A 46 11.47 -17.48 17.94
N PHE A 47 11.79 -18.65 17.38
CA PHE A 47 10.94 -19.64 16.69
C PHE A 47 9.53 -19.87 17.28
N LYS A 48 9.33 -19.67 18.60
CA LYS A 48 8.02 -19.79 19.28
C LYS A 48 6.96 -18.78 18.80
N ARG A 49 7.32 -17.63 18.23
CA ARG A 49 6.33 -16.64 17.73
C ARG A 49 5.80 -16.94 16.33
N ILE A 50 6.40 -17.89 15.62
CA ILE A 50 5.97 -18.34 14.30
C ILE A 50 4.69 -19.20 14.39
N GLN A 51 4.54 -20.02 15.45
CA GLN A 51 3.30 -20.77 15.67
C GLN A 51 2.11 -19.87 16.02
N LEU A 52 2.32 -18.77 16.74
CA LEU A 52 1.24 -17.86 17.15
C LEU A 52 0.69 -17.02 15.98
N THR A 53 1.50 -16.78 14.93
CA THR A 53 1.05 -16.05 13.74
C THR A 53 0.15 -16.87 12.81
N MET A 54 0.19 -18.21 12.88
CA MET A 54 -0.71 -19.07 12.09
C MET A 54 -2.12 -19.21 12.68
N PHE A 55 -2.31 -18.97 13.98
CA PHE A 55 -3.61 -19.13 14.63
C PHE A 55 -4.40 -17.81 14.67
N MET A 56 -4.85 -17.35 13.49
CA MET A 56 -5.84 -16.26 13.44
C MET A 56 -7.20 -16.77 13.91
N ARG A 57 -7.85 -16.00 14.80
CA ARG A 57 -9.22 -16.28 15.24
C ARG A 57 -10.16 -16.37 14.03
N LYS A 58 -11.03 -17.38 14.00
CA LYS A 58 -12.04 -17.61 12.95
C LYS A 58 -12.88 -16.36 12.66
N SER A 59 -13.25 -15.61 13.71
CA SER A 59 -13.99 -14.35 13.59
C SER A 59 -13.24 -13.30 12.76
N THR A 60 -11.94 -13.08 13.02
CA THR A 60 -11.11 -12.14 12.26
C THR A 60 -10.96 -12.56 10.81
N LYS A 61 -10.71 -13.86 10.55
CA LYS A 61 -10.62 -14.40 9.20
C LYS A 61 -11.91 -14.14 8.41
N ASN A 62 -13.07 -14.43 9.00
CA ASN A 62 -14.37 -14.20 8.36
C ASN A 62 -14.63 -12.71 8.09
N LYS A 63 -14.24 -11.83 9.03
CA LYS A 63 -14.33 -10.37 8.84
C LYS A 63 -13.52 -9.91 7.63
N LEU A 64 -12.29 -10.40 7.46
CA LEU A 64 -11.44 -10.05 6.31
C LEU A 64 -12.00 -10.58 4.99
N VAL A 65 -12.47 -11.83 4.96
CA VAL A 65 -13.10 -12.41 3.76
C VAL A 65 -14.32 -11.57 3.34
N LYS A 66 -15.20 -11.24 4.29
CA LYS A 66 -16.37 -10.38 4.02
C LYS A 66 -15.95 -9.03 3.45
N LYS A 67 -14.98 -8.36 4.09
CA LYS A 67 -14.48 -7.04 3.65
C LYS A 67 -13.82 -7.08 2.28
N ALA A 68 -13.09 -8.15 1.95
CA ALA A 68 -12.47 -8.31 0.64
C ALA A 68 -13.52 -8.49 -0.47
N PHE A 69 -14.58 -9.29 -0.23
CA PHE A 69 -15.70 -9.40 -1.19
C PHE A 69 -16.53 -8.11 -1.32
N GLU A 70 -16.71 -7.35 -0.23
CA GLU A 70 -17.32 -6.02 -0.29
C GLU A 70 -16.49 -5.06 -1.16
N ALA A 71 -15.17 -5.07 -1.00
CA ALA A 71 -14.25 -4.22 -1.75
C ALA A 71 -14.22 -4.55 -3.26
N LEU A 72 -14.38 -5.83 -3.61
CA LEU A 72 -14.39 -6.31 -5.00
C LEU A 72 -15.42 -5.57 -5.87
N ARG A 73 -16.55 -5.15 -5.30
CA ARG A 73 -17.62 -4.43 -6.01
C ARG A 73 -17.20 -3.08 -6.58
N TYR A 74 -16.11 -2.51 -6.06
CA TYR A 74 -15.56 -1.23 -6.50
C TYR A 74 -14.46 -1.38 -7.54
N SER A 75 -14.13 -2.60 -7.95
CA SER A 75 -13.11 -2.87 -8.97
C SER A 75 -13.42 -2.12 -10.26
N TYR A 76 -12.44 -1.35 -10.73
CA TYR A 76 -12.46 -0.79 -12.07
C TYR A 76 -11.60 -1.67 -12.96
N SER A 77 -12.23 -2.63 -13.64
CA SER A 77 -11.51 -3.63 -14.45
C SER A 77 -12.19 -3.90 -15.80
N PRO A 78 -12.42 -2.89 -16.65
CA PRO A 78 -13.13 -3.07 -17.91
C PRO A 78 -12.30 -3.83 -18.96
N TYR A 79 -10.97 -3.85 -18.84
CA TYR A 79 -10.09 -4.45 -19.84
C TYR A 79 -9.94 -5.96 -19.60
N SER A 80 -9.57 -6.37 -18.38
CA SER A 80 -9.44 -7.80 -18.08
C SER A 80 -10.76 -8.49 -17.73
N LYS A 81 -11.77 -7.71 -17.29
CA LYS A 81 -13.01 -8.23 -16.69
C LYS A 81 -12.76 -9.12 -15.46
N TYR A 82 -11.60 -8.95 -14.82
CA TYR A 82 -11.17 -9.72 -13.65
C TYR A 82 -11.17 -8.84 -12.40
N ALA A 83 -12.27 -8.90 -11.64
CA ALA A 83 -12.43 -8.12 -10.43
C ALA A 83 -11.77 -8.80 -9.22
N VAL A 84 -10.95 -8.04 -8.50
CA VAL A 84 -10.22 -8.45 -7.31
C VAL A 84 -10.49 -7.45 -6.19
N GLY A 85 -10.84 -7.97 -5.01
CA GLY A 85 -10.97 -7.20 -3.78
C GLY A 85 -9.93 -7.60 -2.76
N CYS A 86 -9.57 -6.68 -1.86
CA CYS A 86 -8.58 -6.90 -0.82
C CYS A 86 -9.02 -6.28 0.52
N ALA A 87 -8.67 -6.94 1.61
CA ALA A 87 -8.76 -6.42 2.97
C ALA A 87 -7.46 -6.70 3.74
N LEU A 88 -6.80 -5.65 4.20
CA LEU A 88 -5.52 -5.67 4.92
C LEU A 88 -5.74 -5.32 6.39
N LEU A 89 -5.30 -6.19 7.29
CA LEU A 89 -5.34 -6.01 8.73
C LEU A 89 -3.99 -5.48 9.24
N SER A 90 -4.00 -4.30 9.85
CA SER A 90 -2.85 -3.74 10.55
C SER A 90 -2.72 -4.30 11.97
N SER A 91 -1.54 -4.15 12.57
CA SER A 91 -1.26 -4.61 13.94
C SER A 91 -2.06 -3.86 15.02
N ASP A 92 -2.53 -2.65 14.72
CA ASP A 92 -3.43 -1.86 15.58
C ASP A 92 -4.91 -2.24 15.44
N GLY A 93 -5.24 -3.25 14.62
CA GLY A 93 -6.59 -3.79 14.46
C GLY A 93 -7.47 -3.08 13.43
N ARG A 94 -6.98 -2.02 12.77
CA ARG A 94 -7.68 -1.39 11.64
C ARG A 94 -7.68 -2.31 10.41
N VAL A 95 -8.72 -2.16 9.58
CA VAL A 95 -8.85 -2.92 8.32
C VAL A 95 -8.95 -1.94 7.16
N PHE A 96 -8.03 -2.06 6.21
CA PHE A 96 -7.96 -1.23 5.02
C PHE A 96 -8.37 -2.06 3.81
N THR A 97 -9.31 -1.56 3.02
CA THR A 97 -9.79 -2.25 1.83
C THR A 97 -9.21 -1.66 0.55
N GLY A 98 -9.16 -2.47 -0.50
CA GLY A 98 -8.74 -2.06 -1.84
C GLY A 98 -9.37 -2.95 -2.91
N CYS A 99 -9.35 -2.49 -4.15
CA CYS A 99 -9.76 -3.23 -5.33
C CYS A 99 -8.77 -2.91 -6.47
N ASN A 100 -8.71 -3.76 -7.51
CA ASN A 100 -7.88 -3.43 -8.66
C ASN A 100 -8.49 -2.27 -9.47
N ILE A 101 -7.60 -1.41 -9.97
CA ILE A 101 -7.94 -0.26 -10.80
C ILE A 101 -7.07 -0.35 -12.04
N GLU A 102 -7.71 -0.66 -13.16
CA GLU A 102 -7.06 -0.75 -14.46
C GLU A 102 -6.96 0.60 -15.15
N ASN A 103 -6.09 0.66 -16.14
CA ASN A 103 -5.90 1.83 -16.97
C ASN A 103 -5.64 1.38 -18.41
N SER A 104 -6.00 2.20 -19.40
CA SER A 104 -5.72 1.92 -20.81
C SER A 104 -4.22 1.78 -21.08
N SER A 105 -3.39 2.54 -20.37
CA SER A 105 -1.96 2.28 -20.27
C SER A 105 -1.71 1.24 -19.18
N TYR A 106 -1.58 -0.03 -19.59
CA TYR A 106 -1.63 -1.17 -18.65
C TYR A 106 -0.60 -1.11 -17.52
N SER A 107 0.56 -0.48 -17.74
CA SER A 107 1.59 -0.27 -16.71
C SER A 107 1.12 0.59 -15.53
N LEU A 108 0.07 1.41 -15.71
CA LEU A 108 -0.54 2.22 -14.66
C LEU A 108 -1.58 1.45 -13.83
N THR A 109 -1.87 0.19 -14.19
CA THR A 109 -2.79 -0.66 -13.44
C THR A 109 -2.22 -0.98 -12.05
N ILE A 110 -3.07 -0.81 -11.04
CA ILE A 110 -2.74 -1.13 -9.66
C ILE A 110 -3.63 -2.27 -9.14
N CYS A 111 -3.00 -3.24 -8.48
CA CYS A 111 -3.70 -4.38 -7.92
C CYS A 111 -4.37 -4.02 -6.58
N ALA A 112 -5.40 -4.78 -6.20
CA ALA A 112 -6.17 -4.55 -4.99
C ALA A 112 -5.32 -4.51 -3.70
N GLU A 113 -4.29 -5.34 -3.63
CA GLU A 113 -3.38 -5.43 -2.48
C GLU A 113 -2.56 -4.15 -2.31
N ARG A 114 -2.04 -3.60 -3.42
CA ARG A 114 -1.29 -2.34 -3.41
C ARG A 114 -2.19 -1.15 -3.08
N VAL A 115 -3.43 -1.14 -3.55
CA VAL A 115 -4.41 -0.11 -3.14
C VAL A 115 -4.66 -0.15 -1.63
N ALA A 116 -4.93 -1.34 -1.06
CA ALA A 116 -5.17 -1.48 0.38
C ALA A 116 -3.92 -1.10 1.20
N LEU A 117 -2.73 -1.51 0.75
CA LEU A 117 -1.45 -1.21 1.39
C LEU A 117 -1.14 0.30 1.39
N PHE A 118 -1.20 0.95 0.23
CA PHE A 118 -0.88 2.37 0.12
C PHE A 118 -1.89 3.24 0.86
N LYS A 119 -3.17 2.86 0.86
CA LYS A 119 -4.18 3.49 1.71
C LYS A 119 -3.80 3.39 3.19
N ALA A 120 -3.48 2.18 3.67
CA ALA A 120 -3.08 1.97 5.06
C ALA A 120 -1.87 2.82 5.47
N ILE A 121 -0.84 2.86 4.62
CA ILE A 121 0.38 3.65 4.85
C ILE A 121 0.05 5.14 4.89
N SER A 122 -0.76 5.63 3.95
CA SER A 122 -1.17 7.05 3.93
C SER A 122 -1.95 7.46 5.17
N GLU A 123 -2.61 6.51 5.83
CA GLU A 123 -3.35 6.68 7.10
C GLU A 123 -2.50 6.28 8.33
N GLY A 124 -1.17 6.15 8.17
CA GLY A 124 -0.21 5.96 9.26
C GLY A 124 -0.02 4.52 9.74
N ALA A 125 -0.62 3.51 9.11
CA ALA A 125 -0.39 2.10 9.44
C ALA A 125 0.80 1.52 8.65
N THR A 126 1.82 1.03 9.34
CA THR A 126 3.06 0.49 8.72
C THR A 126 3.39 -0.94 9.12
N GLN A 127 2.57 -1.58 9.95
CA GLN A 127 2.74 -2.96 10.39
C GLN A 127 1.46 -3.75 10.14
N PHE A 128 1.60 -4.93 9.55
CA PHE A 128 0.48 -5.73 9.04
C PHE A 128 0.53 -7.16 9.55
N VAL A 129 -0.65 -7.72 9.81
CA VAL A 129 -0.82 -9.05 10.41
C VAL A 129 -1.37 -10.04 9.38
N ALA A 130 -2.37 -9.61 8.61
CA ALA A 130 -3.02 -10.48 7.64
C ALA A 130 -3.56 -9.68 6.45
N ILE A 131 -3.63 -10.33 5.29
CA ILE A 131 -4.25 -9.79 4.09
C ILE A 131 -5.19 -10.85 3.51
N CYS A 132 -6.38 -10.44 3.09
CA CYS A 132 -7.29 -11.28 2.34
C CYS A 132 -7.48 -10.73 0.93
N VAL A 133 -7.26 -11.58 -0.08
CA VAL A 133 -7.47 -11.28 -1.50
C VAL A 133 -8.62 -12.15 -1.99
N ALA A 134 -9.64 -11.51 -2.57
CA ALA A 134 -10.86 -12.14 -3.01
C ALA A 134 -11.11 -11.92 -4.50
N THR A 135 -11.70 -12.92 -5.15
CA THR A 135 -12.20 -12.86 -6.53
C THR A 135 -13.51 -13.62 -6.64
N ASN A 136 -14.31 -13.30 -7.67
CA ASN A 136 -15.55 -14.00 -7.99
C ASN A 136 -15.35 -15.19 -8.96
N THR A 137 -14.10 -15.57 -9.26
CA THR A 137 -13.81 -16.78 -10.04
C THR A 137 -13.82 -18.04 -9.20
N GLU A 138 -13.87 -19.19 -9.87
CA GLU A 138 -13.74 -20.49 -9.20
C GLU A 138 -12.33 -20.66 -8.64
N ASN A 139 -11.31 -20.34 -9.41
CA ASN A 139 -9.93 -20.41 -8.93
C ASN A 139 -9.64 -19.28 -7.92
N PRO A 140 -9.04 -19.59 -6.75
CA PRO A 140 -8.56 -18.56 -5.84
C PRO A 140 -7.51 -17.67 -6.50
N PRO A 141 -7.51 -16.36 -6.20
CA PRO A 141 -6.56 -15.45 -6.81
C PRO A 141 -5.16 -15.80 -6.28
N SER A 142 -4.14 -15.48 -7.07
CA SER A 142 -2.76 -15.51 -6.62
C SER A 142 -2.25 -14.08 -6.53
N MET A 143 -1.57 -13.75 -5.44
CA MET A 143 -0.95 -12.44 -5.28
C MET A 143 0.24 -12.32 -6.23
N CYS A 144 0.31 -11.24 -7.03
CA CYS A 144 1.39 -11.05 -7.99
C CYS A 144 2.74 -10.72 -7.30
N GLY A 145 3.85 -10.88 -8.02
CA GLY A 145 5.20 -10.64 -7.47
C GLY A 145 5.38 -9.21 -6.94
N ALA A 146 4.87 -8.21 -7.65
CA ALA A 146 4.94 -6.81 -7.23
C ALA A 146 4.18 -6.55 -5.91
N CYS A 147 3.01 -7.18 -5.71
CA CYS A 147 2.26 -7.06 -4.45
C CYS A 147 3.00 -7.75 -3.29
N ARG A 148 3.61 -8.92 -3.53
CA ARG A 148 4.43 -9.60 -2.53
C ARG A 148 5.61 -8.72 -2.10
N GLN A 149 6.32 -8.16 -3.07
CA GLN A 149 7.47 -7.30 -2.83
C GLN A 149 7.09 -5.97 -2.14
N ALA A 150 5.98 -5.35 -2.53
CA ALA A 150 5.50 -4.14 -1.88
C ALA A 150 5.12 -4.40 -0.41
N LEU A 151 4.46 -5.52 -0.12
CA LEU A 151 4.00 -5.85 1.23
C LEU A 151 5.16 -6.28 2.16
N ILE A 152 6.15 -7.00 1.63
CA ILE A 152 7.26 -7.54 2.45
C ILE A 152 8.19 -6.47 3.01
N GLU A 153 8.24 -5.30 2.36
CA GLU A 153 8.93 -4.10 2.85
C GLU A 153 8.43 -3.70 4.25
N PHE A 154 7.12 -3.85 4.49
CA PHE A 154 6.48 -3.42 5.73
C PHE A 154 6.33 -4.56 6.75
N SER A 155 6.10 -5.79 6.30
CA SER A 155 5.85 -6.93 7.21
C SER A 155 6.15 -8.26 6.53
N ARG A 156 7.05 -9.06 7.10
CA ARG A 156 7.44 -10.37 6.54
C ARG A 156 6.47 -11.51 6.87
N ASN A 157 5.91 -11.47 8.08
CA ASN A 157 5.09 -12.56 8.63
C ASN A 157 3.59 -12.32 8.46
N VAL A 158 3.17 -11.87 7.27
CA VAL A 158 1.75 -11.62 6.99
C VAL A 158 1.05 -12.91 6.60
N VAL A 159 -0.08 -13.21 7.26
CA VAL A 159 -0.97 -14.30 6.86
C VAL A 159 -1.71 -13.89 5.58
N VAL A 160 -1.59 -14.69 4.53
CA VAL A 160 -2.23 -14.41 3.24
C VAL A 160 -3.43 -15.34 3.08
N ILE A 161 -4.61 -14.76 2.92
CA ILE A 161 -5.88 -15.47 2.75
C ILE A 161 -6.37 -15.26 1.32
N TYR A 162 -6.55 -16.33 0.58
CA TYR A 162 -7.13 -16.32 -0.75
C TYR A 162 -8.57 -16.78 -0.66
N ALA A 163 -9.52 -15.96 -1.11
CA ALA A 163 -10.94 -16.24 -1.11
C ALA A 163 -11.48 -16.25 -2.55
N SER A 164 -12.31 -17.25 -2.84
CA SER A 164 -12.98 -17.46 -4.12
C SER A 164 -14.40 -17.94 -3.89
N LYS A 165 -15.16 -18.17 -4.96
CA LYS A 165 -16.49 -18.78 -4.85
C LYS A 165 -16.45 -20.19 -4.26
N ILE A 166 -15.42 -20.98 -4.55
CA ILE A 166 -15.34 -22.39 -4.13
C ILE A 166 -14.76 -22.56 -2.72
N GLY A 167 -14.11 -21.54 -2.17
CA GLY A 167 -13.56 -21.64 -0.82
C GLY A 167 -12.43 -20.68 -0.51
N VAL A 168 -11.79 -20.96 0.63
CA VAL A 168 -10.76 -20.12 1.23
C VAL A 168 -9.49 -20.92 1.50
N LYS A 169 -8.36 -20.44 0.97
CA LYS A 169 -7.02 -20.99 1.21
C LYS A 169 -6.18 -20.00 2.02
N THR A 170 -5.33 -20.51 2.91
CA THR A 170 -4.39 -19.68 3.68
C THR A 170 -2.95 -20.04 3.29
N SER A 171 -2.08 -19.03 3.27
CA SER A 171 -0.64 -19.12 3.10
C SER A 171 0.05 -18.06 4.00
N ASN A 172 1.36 -17.91 3.84
CA ASN A 172 2.17 -16.90 4.51
C ASN A 172 3.03 -16.16 3.47
N LEU A 173 3.23 -14.86 3.65
CA LEU A 173 3.99 -14.03 2.72
C LEU A 173 5.43 -14.50 2.53
N GLN A 174 6.12 -14.90 3.60
CA GLN A 174 7.49 -15.41 3.55
C GLN A 174 7.61 -16.67 2.69
N ARG A 175 6.57 -17.51 2.66
CA ARG A 175 6.51 -18.69 1.78
C ARG A 175 6.26 -18.30 0.32
N LEU A 176 5.56 -17.19 0.08
CA LEU A 176 5.23 -16.72 -1.26
C LEU A 176 6.38 -15.95 -1.92
N LEU A 177 7.28 -15.37 -1.13
CA LEU A 177 8.46 -14.68 -1.62
C LEU A 177 9.66 -15.02 -0.70
N PRO A 178 10.28 -16.20 -0.90
CA PRO A 178 11.49 -16.55 -0.18
C PRO A 178 12.61 -15.58 -0.58
N GLU A 179 13.47 -15.24 0.39
CA GLU A 179 14.65 -14.39 0.17
C GLU A 179 14.36 -13.11 -0.64
N PRO A 180 13.44 -12.25 -0.14
CA PRO A 180 13.03 -11.05 -0.88
C PRO A 180 14.21 -10.10 -1.06
N PHE A 181 14.19 -9.37 -2.17
CA PHE A 181 15.07 -8.23 -2.34
C PHE A 181 14.75 -7.16 -1.28
N LEU A 182 15.77 -6.66 -0.58
CA LEU A 182 15.65 -5.61 0.41
C LEU A 182 16.84 -4.67 0.27
N LEU A 183 16.60 -3.36 0.25
CA LEU A 183 17.68 -2.37 0.32
C LEU A 183 18.16 -2.29 1.77
N GLN A 184 19.46 -2.54 1.96
CA GLN A 184 20.14 -2.45 3.25
C GLN A 184 20.42 -0.99 3.59
#